data_AF-V9G7U9-F1
#
_entry.id   AF-V9G7U9-F1
#
_cell.length_a   1.000
_cell.length_b   1.000
_cell.length_c   1.000
_cell.angle_alpha   90.00
_cell.angle_beta   90.00
_cell.angle_gamma   90.00
#
_symmetry.space_group_name_H-M   'P 1'
#
loop_
_entity.id
_entity.type
_entity.pdbx_description
1 polymer ?
#
loop_
_entity_poly.entity_id
_entity_poly.type
_entity_poly.pdbx_seq_one_letter_code
_entity_poly.pdbx_strand_id
1 'polypeptide(L)'
;MKRSSMLLMSVLLLLTMFLAACGNNGGTTPTPAADGETPKTETTPPAEEKKEEAAPVSLRVFSTFGGTDAAREAFQAALDEFTAAHPNVTIENDTMSANDDGFRTKVNTDMNSGNEPDLLFYFIGADAEGFVNAGKVVPLNDILETNADWKNGFIPDALELARQKDGNIYAAPLTGFYEGLFVNKKIFEENGLELPTNWDKLTTAVKTLSAKGIIPLSVPFDQSHYLIEHAILSAAGPEGQNKGLLDGIDPNWEKAFAAMKELYDLGAFPKDAATIDLSMTGNYYSEGLPP
;
A
#
# COMPACT_ATOMS: atom_id res chain seq x y z
N MET A 1 5.21 -30.79 41.76
CA MET A 1 5.73 -29.59 42.45
C MET A 1 7.07 -29.92 43.10
N LYS A 2 8.05 -29.01 43.08
CA LYS A 2 9.45 -29.13 43.58
C LYS A 2 10.51 -29.72 42.63
N ARG A 3 10.74 -29.11 41.46
CA ARG A 3 12.06 -29.16 40.76
C ARG A 3 12.44 -27.90 39.95
N SER A 4 11.57 -26.88 39.86
CA SER A 4 11.81 -25.70 39.01
C SER A 4 12.36 -24.46 39.74
N SER A 5 12.67 -24.55 41.04
CA SER A 5 13.03 -23.37 41.85
C SER A 5 14.54 -23.15 42.05
N MET A 6 15.39 -23.97 41.43
CA MET A 6 16.85 -23.93 41.65
C MET A 6 17.65 -23.34 40.49
N LEU A 7 17.01 -23.01 39.36
CA LEU A 7 17.64 -22.36 38.21
C LEU A 7 17.43 -20.84 38.17
N LEU A 8 16.53 -20.29 39.00
CA LEU A 8 16.27 -18.84 39.06
C LEU A 8 17.17 -18.07 40.03
N MET A 9 18.12 -18.73 40.71
CA MET A 9 19.00 -18.14 41.72
C MET A 9 20.47 -18.09 41.29
N SER A 10 20.73 -18.22 39.98
CA SER A 10 22.08 -18.25 39.39
C SER A 10 22.29 -17.22 38.27
N VAL A 11 21.25 -16.47 37.88
CA VAL A 11 21.32 -15.44 36.83
C VAL A 11 21.31 -14.01 37.41
N LEU A 12 21.01 -13.86 38.71
CA LEU A 12 20.96 -12.56 39.40
C LEU A 12 22.29 -12.13 40.07
N LEU A 13 23.42 -12.78 39.75
CA LEU A 13 24.72 -12.52 40.38
C LEU A 13 25.82 -12.04 39.41
N LEU A 14 25.46 -11.62 38.19
CA LEU A 14 26.41 -11.14 37.17
C LEU A 14 26.19 -9.67 36.76
N LEU A 15 25.43 -8.91 37.56
CA LEU A 15 25.06 -7.53 37.26
C LEU A 15 25.54 -6.53 38.32
N THR A 16 26.78 -6.60 38.79
CA THR A 16 27.39 -5.55 39.63
C THR A 16 28.92 -5.67 39.67
N MET A 17 29.62 -5.14 38.67
CA MET A 17 31.02 -4.69 38.81
C MET A 17 31.43 -3.98 37.53
N PHE A 18 31.34 -2.65 37.51
CA PHE A 18 32.28 -1.73 36.85
C PHE A 18 31.73 -0.29 36.99
N LEU A 19 31.83 0.27 38.19
CA LEU A 19 31.74 1.72 38.39
C LEU A 19 32.55 2.07 39.66
N ALA A 20 33.77 2.59 39.47
CA ALA A 20 34.51 3.53 40.34
C ALA A 20 36.04 3.36 40.22
N ALA A 21 36.67 4.25 39.43
CA ALA A 21 38.07 4.67 39.53
C ALA A 21 38.17 5.98 38.72
N CYS A 22 38.63 7.14 39.20
CA CYS A 22 39.16 7.60 40.47
C CYS A 22 38.75 9.07 40.64
N GLY A 23 38.41 9.46 41.87
CA GLY A 23 38.47 10.87 42.29
C GLY A 23 39.84 11.17 42.89
N ASN A 24 40.34 12.39 42.70
CA ASN A 24 41.44 12.94 43.51
C ASN A 24 41.12 14.37 43.92
N ASN A 25 41.28 14.65 45.20
CA ASN A 25 40.92 15.88 45.89
C ASN A 25 42.16 16.46 46.59
N GLY A 26 42.28 17.80 46.58
CA GLY A 26 42.95 18.56 47.65
C GLY A 26 44.33 19.15 47.34
N GLY A 27 44.39 20.49 47.33
CA GLY A 27 45.66 21.24 47.43
C GLY A 27 45.53 22.74 47.17
N THR A 28 45.05 23.51 48.16
CA THR A 28 45.02 24.99 48.18
C THR A 28 46.12 25.54 49.09
N THR A 29 46.96 26.46 48.58
CA THR A 29 47.59 27.62 49.29
C THR A 29 48.34 28.52 48.27
N PRO A 30 48.68 29.80 48.55
CA PRO A 30 48.40 30.93 47.63
C PRO A 30 49.63 31.74 47.14
N THR A 31 49.45 32.46 46.00
CA THR A 31 49.91 33.85 45.61
C THR A 31 51.41 34.22 45.77
N PRO A 32 52.10 34.87 44.78
CA PRO A 32 51.83 36.27 44.39
C PRO A 32 51.95 36.69 42.91
N ALA A 33 51.49 37.94 42.68
CA ALA A 33 51.19 38.63 41.43
C ALA A 33 52.40 39.28 40.71
N ALA A 34 52.07 39.91 39.57
CA ALA A 34 52.85 40.69 38.58
C ALA A 34 53.30 39.84 37.37
N ASP A 35 53.16 40.24 36.11
CA ASP A 35 52.96 41.57 35.51
C ASP A 35 52.18 41.46 34.19
N GLY A 36 51.62 42.58 33.73
CA GLY A 36 50.78 42.64 32.55
C GLY A 36 51.53 42.54 31.22
N GLU A 37 50.94 41.82 30.27
CA GLU A 37 51.20 42.01 28.85
C GLU A 37 49.91 41.71 28.05
N THR A 38 49.58 42.61 27.14
CA THR A 38 48.36 42.61 26.32
C THR A 38 48.49 41.56 25.21
N PRO A 39 47.58 40.58 25.04
CA PRO A 39 47.64 39.70 23.88
C PRO A 39 47.03 40.39 22.67
N LYS A 40 47.87 40.61 21.66
CA LYS A 40 47.46 40.90 20.28
C LYS A 40 46.47 39.85 19.80
N THR A 41 45.36 40.31 19.23
CA THR A 41 44.41 39.52 18.47
C THR A 41 45.11 38.94 17.23
N GLU A 42 45.44 37.65 17.27
CA GLU A 42 45.68 36.86 16.06
C GLU A 42 44.32 36.38 15.55
N THR A 43 43.97 36.84 14.35
CA THR A 43 42.78 36.43 13.62
C THR A 43 43.02 35.03 13.05
N THR A 44 42.53 34.01 13.76
CA THR A 44 42.40 32.65 13.22
C THR A 44 41.45 32.68 12.01
N PRO A 45 41.81 32.12 10.84
CA PRO A 45 40.87 31.94 9.74
C PRO A 45 39.69 31.07 10.20
N PRO A 46 38.46 31.26 9.68
CA PRO A 46 37.35 30.40 10.05
C PRO A 46 37.72 28.95 9.71
N ALA A 47 37.63 28.06 10.70
CA ALA A 47 37.64 26.64 10.43
C ALA A 47 36.47 26.37 9.47
N GLU A 48 36.76 25.84 8.28
CA GLU A 48 35.74 25.23 7.45
C GLU A 48 34.98 24.23 8.31
N GLU A 49 33.67 24.46 8.48
CA GLU A 49 32.76 23.48 9.03
C GLU A 49 32.89 22.23 8.17
N LYS A 50 33.65 21.26 8.67
CA LYS A 50 33.70 19.92 8.11
C LYS A 50 32.31 19.34 8.33
N LYS A 51 31.46 19.48 7.31
CA LYS A 51 30.12 18.88 7.24
C LYS A 51 30.29 17.42 7.65
N GLU A 52 29.76 17.08 8.82
CA GLU A 52 29.84 15.72 9.34
C GLU A 52 29.19 14.81 8.28
N GLU A 53 30.01 13.98 7.65
CA GLU A 53 29.58 13.15 6.52
C GLU A 53 28.55 12.18 7.06
N ALA A 54 27.30 12.33 6.63
CA ALA A 54 26.20 11.51 7.11
C ALA A 54 26.53 10.02 6.85
N ALA A 55 26.28 9.17 7.84
CA ALA A 55 26.57 7.75 7.72
C ALA A 55 25.90 7.14 6.48
N PRO A 56 26.51 6.13 5.82
CA PRO A 56 25.88 5.41 4.73
C PRO A 56 24.56 4.77 5.16
N VAL A 57 23.51 4.96 4.38
CA VAL A 57 22.17 4.40 4.59
C VAL A 57 21.79 3.61 3.33
N SER A 58 21.32 2.38 3.51
CA SER A 58 20.74 1.60 2.41
C SER A 58 19.24 1.47 2.66
N LEU A 59 18.44 1.79 1.64
CA LEU A 59 16.98 1.67 1.68
C LEU A 59 16.52 0.65 0.65
N ARG A 60 15.60 -0.23 1.05
CA ARG A 60 14.87 -1.10 0.13
C ARG A 60 13.49 -0.52 -0.15
N VAL A 61 13.21 -0.25 -1.41
CA VAL A 61 11.92 0.23 -1.89
C VAL A 61 11.27 -0.91 -2.68
N PHE A 62 10.10 -1.39 -2.22
CA PHE A 62 9.30 -2.33 -2.99
C PHE A 62 8.11 -1.63 -3.64
N SER A 63 8.17 -1.45 -4.97
CA SER A 63 7.17 -0.71 -5.74
C SER A 63 6.34 -1.60 -6.67
N THR A 64 5.13 -1.13 -7.00
CA THR A 64 4.21 -1.81 -7.93
C THR A 64 4.52 -1.53 -9.41
N PHE A 65 5.51 -0.68 -9.69
CA PHE A 65 5.88 -0.25 -11.05
C PHE A 65 6.81 -1.26 -11.74
N GLY A 66 6.45 -2.54 -11.68
CA GLY A 66 7.19 -3.64 -12.30
C GLY A 66 6.82 -3.89 -13.77
N GLY A 67 7.66 -4.65 -14.47
CA GLY A 67 7.37 -5.12 -15.83
C GLY A 67 7.22 -3.97 -16.84
N THR A 68 6.08 -3.93 -17.54
CA THR A 68 5.77 -2.93 -18.57
C THR A 68 4.94 -1.76 -18.05
N ASP A 69 4.90 -1.54 -16.73
CA ASP A 69 4.18 -0.40 -16.14
C ASP A 69 4.72 0.93 -16.69
N ALA A 70 3.81 1.83 -17.06
CA ALA A 70 4.16 3.11 -17.68
C ALA A 70 4.89 4.06 -16.73
N ALA A 71 4.71 3.92 -15.41
CA ALA A 71 5.35 4.75 -14.40
C ALA A 71 6.77 4.27 -14.04
N ARG A 72 7.19 3.08 -14.48
CA ARG A 72 8.49 2.47 -14.14
C ARG A 72 9.67 3.41 -14.39
N GLU A 73 9.74 4.02 -15.58
CA GLU A 73 10.86 4.90 -15.96
C GLU A 73 10.85 6.21 -15.19
N ALA A 74 9.66 6.79 -14.99
CA ALA A 74 9.50 8.02 -14.22
C ALA A 74 9.87 7.81 -12.74
N PHE A 75 9.47 6.68 -12.16
CA PHE A 75 9.81 6.36 -10.77
C PHE A 75 11.30 6.08 -10.60
N GLN A 76 11.93 5.34 -11.51
CA GLN A 76 13.37 5.13 -11.47
C GLN A 76 14.14 6.47 -11.55
N ALA A 77 13.72 7.39 -12.41
CA ALA A 77 14.33 8.71 -12.50
C ALA A 77 14.19 9.50 -11.17
N ALA A 78 13.06 9.37 -10.48
CA ALA A 78 12.87 10.00 -9.16
C ALA A 78 13.78 9.40 -8.08
N LEU A 79 14.00 8.08 -8.10
CA LEU A 79 14.96 7.42 -7.21
C LEU A 79 16.40 7.88 -7.49
N ASP A 80 16.77 8.00 -8.77
CA ASP A 80 18.09 8.46 -9.19
C ASP A 80 18.34 9.92 -8.78
N GLU A 81 17.34 10.80 -8.95
CA GLU A 81 17.38 12.20 -8.49
C GLU A 81 17.56 12.28 -6.97
N PHE A 82 16.81 11.45 -6.22
CA PHE A 82 16.93 11.38 -4.77
C PHE A 82 18.33 10.94 -4.33
N THR A 83 18.87 9.84 -4.89
CA THR A 83 20.22 9.37 -4.57
C THR A 83 21.30 10.38 -4.98
N ALA A 84 21.12 11.11 -6.09
CA ALA A 84 22.04 12.18 -6.48
C ALA A 84 22.04 13.35 -5.47
N ALA A 85 20.88 13.70 -4.91
CA ALA A 85 20.76 14.72 -3.86
C ALA A 85 21.23 14.23 -2.48
N HIS A 86 21.23 12.91 -2.26
CA HIS A 86 21.58 12.25 -1.00
C HIS A 86 22.69 11.21 -1.21
N PRO A 87 23.95 11.62 -1.41
CA PRO A 87 25.04 10.72 -1.81
C PRO A 87 25.42 9.67 -0.75
N ASN A 88 24.97 9.83 0.49
CA ASN A 88 25.12 8.83 1.54
C ASN A 88 24.01 7.77 1.53
N VAL A 89 23.00 7.87 0.64
CA VAL A 89 21.87 6.95 0.55
C VAL A 89 21.95 6.10 -0.72
N THR A 90 21.88 4.79 -0.56
CA THR A 90 21.71 3.84 -1.68
C THR A 90 20.32 3.25 -1.66
N ILE A 91 19.67 3.13 -2.81
CA ILE A 91 18.32 2.56 -2.93
C ILE A 91 18.38 1.25 -3.72
N GLU A 92 17.88 0.17 -3.12
CA GLU A 92 17.51 -1.06 -3.81
C GLU A 92 16.04 -0.94 -4.27
N ASN A 93 15.82 -0.84 -5.58
CA ASN A 93 14.49 -0.79 -6.16
C ASN A 93 14.01 -2.22 -6.51
N ASP A 94 13.27 -2.84 -5.61
CA ASP A 94 12.56 -4.10 -5.83
C ASP A 94 11.19 -3.76 -6.47
N THR A 95 10.81 -4.46 -7.54
CA THR A 95 9.59 -4.11 -8.28
C THR A 95 8.84 -5.35 -8.73
N MET A 96 7.51 -5.29 -8.68
CA MET A 96 6.64 -6.34 -9.18
C MET A 96 5.31 -5.72 -9.60
N SER A 97 4.66 -6.25 -10.63
CA SER A 97 3.32 -5.77 -10.99
C SER A 97 2.33 -6.12 -9.88
N ALA A 98 1.45 -5.18 -9.53
CA ALA A 98 0.37 -5.44 -8.58
C ALA A 98 -0.64 -6.50 -9.07
N ASN A 99 -0.66 -6.77 -10.39
CA ASN A 99 -1.51 -7.78 -11.03
C ASN A 99 -0.84 -9.16 -11.11
N ASP A 100 0.41 -9.30 -10.67
CA ASP A 100 1.08 -10.61 -10.64
C ASP A 100 0.56 -11.44 -9.47
N ASP A 101 0.18 -12.69 -9.73
CA ASP A 101 -0.34 -13.63 -8.72
C ASP A 101 0.60 -13.79 -7.51
N GLY A 102 1.91 -13.67 -7.73
CA GLY A 102 2.92 -13.78 -6.70
C GLY A 102 3.08 -12.54 -5.81
N PHE A 103 2.49 -11.40 -6.20
CA PHE A 103 2.72 -10.10 -5.54
C PHE A 103 2.37 -10.14 -4.05
N ARG A 104 1.13 -10.53 -3.73
CA ARG A 104 0.67 -10.64 -2.32
C ARG A 104 1.48 -11.67 -1.54
N THR A 105 1.82 -12.80 -2.15
CA THR A 105 2.63 -13.84 -1.49
C THR A 105 4.03 -13.33 -1.15
N LYS A 106 4.66 -12.58 -2.05
CA LYS A 106 5.98 -11.98 -1.81
C LYS A 106 5.92 -10.94 -0.69
N VAL A 107 4.99 -9.98 -0.75
CA VAL A 107 4.82 -8.97 0.32
C VAL A 107 4.60 -9.64 1.67
N ASN A 108 3.67 -10.60 1.75
CA ASN A 108 3.41 -11.32 3.00
C ASN A 108 4.64 -12.07 3.51
N THR A 109 5.42 -12.69 2.63
CA THR A 109 6.65 -13.39 3.01
C THR A 109 7.68 -12.41 3.58
N ASP A 110 7.93 -11.31 2.89
CA ASP A 110 8.88 -10.28 3.30
C ASP A 110 8.48 -9.67 4.66
N MET A 111 7.20 -9.28 4.80
CA MET A 111 6.67 -8.65 6.03
C MET A 111 6.63 -9.56 7.25
N ASN A 112 6.68 -10.88 7.07
CA ASN A 112 6.66 -11.86 8.16
C ASN A 112 8.02 -12.52 8.43
N SER A 113 9.03 -12.32 7.57
CA SER A 113 10.33 -12.97 7.68
C SER A 113 11.46 -12.08 8.20
N GLY A 114 11.16 -10.83 8.56
CA GLY A 114 12.17 -9.84 8.95
C GLY A 114 12.89 -9.23 7.75
N ASN A 115 12.26 -9.29 6.57
CA ASN A 115 12.74 -8.68 5.32
C ASN A 115 11.76 -7.59 4.87
N GLU A 116 11.22 -6.81 5.81
CA GLU A 116 10.35 -5.68 5.52
C GLU A 116 11.10 -4.66 4.64
N PRO A 117 10.50 -4.15 3.55
CA PRO A 117 11.08 -3.01 2.84
C PRO A 117 10.90 -1.70 3.64
N ASP A 118 11.82 -0.76 3.48
CA ASP A 118 11.74 0.57 4.10
C ASP A 118 10.59 1.41 3.51
N LEU A 119 10.28 1.20 2.23
CA LEU A 119 9.12 1.78 1.56
C LEU A 119 8.36 0.70 0.79
N LEU A 120 7.10 0.50 1.13
CA LEU A 120 6.23 -0.50 0.52
C LEU A 120 5.06 0.16 -0.22
N PHE A 121 4.91 -0.16 -1.51
CA PHE A 121 3.71 0.13 -2.27
C PHE A 121 2.77 -1.06 -2.15
N TYR A 122 1.63 -0.88 -1.47
CA TYR A 122 0.70 -1.97 -1.20
C TYR A 122 -0.73 -1.47 -1.00
N PHE A 123 -1.67 -2.41 -1.03
CA PHE A 123 -3.09 -2.13 -0.84
C PHE A 123 -3.40 -1.89 0.64
N ILE A 124 -4.20 -0.85 0.92
CA ILE A 124 -4.71 -0.55 2.27
C ILE A 124 -5.86 -1.50 2.65
N GLY A 125 -6.47 -1.28 3.82
CA GLY A 125 -7.62 -2.08 4.26
C GLY A 125 -7.20 -3.49 4.67
N ALA A 126 -7.97 -4.51 4.24
CA ALA A 126 -7.78 -5.90 4.66
C ALA A 126 -6.38 -6.45 4.31
N ASP A 127 -5.81 -6.03 3.19
CA ASP A 127 -4.47 -6.45 2.76
C ASP A 127 -3.38 -6.01 3.77
N ALA A 128 -3.44 -4.77 4.27
CA ALA A 128 -2.42 -4.20 5.17
C ALA A 128 -2.78 -4.26 6.67
N GLU A 129 -4.05 -4.51 7.04
CA GLU A 129 -4.53 -4.48 8.43
C GLU A 129 -3.71 -5.41 9.34
N GLY A 130 -3.31 -6.59 8.85
CA GLY A 130 -2.46 -7.53 9.59
C GLY A 130 -1.10 -6.94 9.94
N PHE A 131 -0.45 -6.24 9.01
CA PHE A 131 0.87 -5.63 9.23
C PHE A 131 0.80 -4.44 10.19
N VAL A 132 -0.24 -3.61 10.06
CA VAL A 132 -0.51 -2.49 10.96
C VAL A 132 -0.73 -3.00 12.38
N ASN A 133 -1.62 -3.98 12.56
CA ASN A 133 -1.94 -4.55 13.87
C ASN A 133 -0.72 -5.26 14.51
N ALA A 134 0.19 -5.78 13.69
CA ALA A 134 1.45 -6.36 14.15
C ALA A 134 2.55 -5.31 14.47
N GLY A 135 2.27 -4.01 14.30
CA GLY A 135 3.23 -2.92 14.56
C GLY A 135 4.37 -2.87 13.54
N LYS A 136 4.16 -3.39 12.33
CA LYS A 136 5.18 -3.43 11.26
C LYS A 136 5.19 -2.20 10.38
N VAL A 137 4.20 -1.32 10.52
CA VAL A 137 4.04 -0.11 9.69
C VAL A 137 4.07 1.10 10.61
N VAL A 138 4.87 2.10 10.25
CA VAL A 138 4.98 3.34 11.03
C VAL A 138 3.78 4.26 10.77
N PRO A 139 3.20 4.89 11.79
CA PRO A 139 2.17 5.90 11.59
C PRO A 139 2.78 7.16 10.96
N LEU A 140 2.05 7.80 10.06
CA LEU A 140 2.48 9.00 9.33
C LEU A 140 2.02 10.29 9.99
N ASN A 141 1.30 10.22 11.12
CA ASN A 141 0.70 11.38 11.79
C ASN A 141 1.71 12.52 12.02
N ASP A 142 2.86 12.23 12.63
CA ASP A 142 3.90 13.23 12.92
C ASP A 142 4.43 13.89 11.64
N ILE A 143 4.61 13.11 10.57
CA ILE A 143 5.08 13.61 9.26
C ILE A 143 4.02 14.52 8.62
N LEU A 144 2.75 14.10 8.66
CA LEU A 144 1.64 14.88 8.12
C LEU A 144 1.39 16.18 8.92
N GLU A 145 1.65 16.18 10.23
CA GLU A 145 1.52 17.37 11.08
C GLU A 145 2.67 18.36 10.88
N THR A 146 3.90 17.86 10.72
CA THR A 146 5.10 18.70 10.57
C THR A 146 5.35 19.16 9.13
N ASN A 147 4.76 18.50 8.14
CA ASN A 147 4.88 18.85 6.72
C ASN A 147 3.52 19.16 6.09
N ALA A 148 3.03 20.37 6.35
CA ALA A 148 1.73 20.83 5.87
C ALA A 148 1.62 20.84 4.34
N ASP A 149 2.70 21.21 3.63
CA ASP A 149 2.69 21.25 2.16
C ASP A 149 2.52 19.86 1.57
N TRP A 150 3.20 18.85 2.13
CA TRP A 150 3.03 17.47 1.70
C TRP A 150 1.62 16.96 2.02
N LYS A 151 1.10 17.21 3.23
CA LYS A 151 -0.27 16.84 3.61
C LYS A 151 -1.32 17.46 2.68
N ASN A 152 -1.15 18.73 2.32
CA ASN A 152 -2.07 19.47 1.43
C ASN A 152 -2.00 19.00 -0.03
N GLY A 153 -0.98 18.22 -0.40
CA GLY A 153 -0.89 17.58 -1.71
C GLY A 153 -1.86 16.40 -1.90
N PHE A 154 -2.41 15.85 -0.82
CA PHE A 154 -3.34 14.72 -0.90
C PHE A 154 -4.80 15.17 -0.94
N ILE A 155 -5.63 14.35 -1.58
CA ILE A 155 -7.09 14.45 -1.45
C ILE A 155 -7.47 14.08 -0.01
N PRO A 156 -8.19 14.94 0.75
CA PRO A 156 -8.51 14.67 2.16
C PRO A 156 -9.20 13.33 2.40
N ASP A 157 -10.16 12.98 1.55
CA ASP A 157 -10.89 11.71 1.66
C ASP A 157 -9.97 10.49 1.42
N ALA A 158 -8.96 10.62 0.54
CA ALA A 158 -8.00 9.54 0.30
C ALA A 158 -7.10 9.31 1.52
N LEU A 159 -6.67 10.38 2.21
CA LEU A 159 -5.94 10.25 3.48
C LEU A 159 -6.81 9.62 4.57
N GLU A 160 -8.09 9.99 4.62
CA GLU A 160 -9.01 9.44 5.61
C GLU A 160 -9.26 7.93 5.40
N LEU A 161 -9.30 7.46 4.15
CA LEU A 161 -9.38 6.03 3.84
C LEU A 161 -8.18 5.22 4.38
N ALA A 162 -7.03 5.85 4.55
CA ALA A 162 -5.84 5.22 5.15
C ALA A 162 -5.84 5.25 6.69
N ARG A 163 -6.87 5.82 7.33
CA ARG A 163 -7.01 5.85 8.78
C ARG A 163 -7.45 4.49 9.30
N GLN A 164 -6.76 4.03 10.34
CA GLN A 164 -7.05 2.77 11.01
C GLN A 164 -7.90 2.99 12.27
N LYS A 165 -8.40 1.90 12.86
CA LYS A 165 -9.31 1.94 14.02
C LYS A 165 -8.71 2.63 15.25
N ASP A 166 -7.39 2.68 15.35
CA ASP A 166 -6.64 3.38 16.39
C ASP A 166 -6.57 4.91 16.18
N GLY A 167 -7.08 5.41 15.05
CA GLY A 167 -7.09 6.81 14.69
C GLY A 167 -5.86 7.27 13.92
N ASN A 168 -4.87 6.41 13.68
CA ASN A 168 -3.63 6.78 12.97
C ASN A 168 -3.74 6.54 11.47
N ILE A 169 -2.96 7.30 10.69
CA ILE A 169 -2.83 7.13 9.24
C ILE A 169 -1.52 6.38 8.97
N TYR A 170 -1.59 5.26 8.25
CA TYR A 170 -0.44 4.37 8.03
C TYR A 170 0.04 4.30 6.57
N ALA A 171 -0.62 5.01 5.67
CA ALA A 171 -0.27 5.00 4.25
C ALA A 171 -0.40 6.39 3.64
N ALA A 172 0.49 6.71 2.70
CA ALA A 172 0.40 7.88 1.84
C ALA A 172 -0.30 7.47 0.54
N PRO A 173 -1.52 7.97 0.25
CA PRO A 173 -2.24 7.61 -0.97
C PRO A 173 -1.50 8.10 -2.20
N LEU A 174 -1.26 7.21 -3.17
CA LEU A 174 -0.59 7.54 -4.43
C LEU A 174 -1.55 7.51 -5.62
N THR A 175 -2.26 6.40 -5.79
CA THR A 175 -3.21 6.19 -6.88
C THR A 175 -4.53 5.68 -6.33
N GLY A 176 -5.64 6.30 -6.78
CA GLY A 176 -6.98 5.73 -6.60
C GLY A 176 -7.39 4.93 -7.82
N PHE A 177 -8.23 3.92 -7.61
CA PHE A 177 -8.86 3.15 -8.67
C PHE A 177 -10.36 3.39 -8.66
N TYR A 178 -10.96 3.37 -9.85
CA TYR A 178 -12.40 3.41 -10.02
C TYR A 178 -12.82 2.20 -10.83
N GLU A 179 -13.81 1.49 -10.31
CA GLU A 179 -14.41 0.34 -10.98
C GLU A 179 -15.76 0.76 -11.56
N GLY A 180 -16.10 0.18 -12.70
CA GLY A 180 -17.36 0.48 -13.34
C GLY A 180 -17.63 -0.36 -14.57
N LEU A 181 -18.88 -0.29 -15.02
CA LEU A 181 -19.30 -0.90 -16.28
C LEU A 181 -18.85 -0.03 -17.45
N PHE A 182 -17.89 -0.54 -18.22
CA PHE A 182 -17.46 0.07 -19.48
C PHE A 182 -18.33 -0.45 -20.63
N VAL A 183 -18.84 0.45 -21.47
CA VAL A 183 -19.79 0.11 -22.55
C VAL A 183 -19.19 0.43 -23.90
N ASN A 184 -19.09 -0.58 -24.76
CA ASN A 184 -18.76 -0.40 -26.17
C ASN A 184 -19.96 0.22 -26.91
N LYS A 185 -19.98 1.56 -27.01
CA LYS A 185 -21.09 2.32 -27.62
C LYS A 185 -21.37 1.92 -29.07
N LYS A 186 -20.33 1.57 -29.84
CA LYS A 186 -20.48 1.13 -31.23
C LYS A 186 -21.31 -0.16 -31.31
N ILE A 187 -21.01 -1.16 -30.48
CA ILE A 187 -21.80 -2.40 -30.41
C ILE A 187 -23.25 -2.08 -30.03
N PHE A 188 -23.49 -1.18 -29.09
CA PHE A 188 -24.85 -0.79 -28.71
C PHE A 188 -25.60 -0.10 -29.87
N GLU A 189 -24.96 0.86 -30.55
CA GLU A 189 -25.53 1.58 -31.70
C GLU A 189 -25.85 0.64 -32.88
N GLU A 190 -24.92 -0.25 -33.25
CA GLU A 190 -25.10 -1.22 -34.34
C GLU A 190 -26.22 -2.23 -34.06
N ASN A 191 -26.56 -2.43 -32.79
CA ASN A 191 -27.61 -3.35 -32.36
C ASN A 191 -28.90 -2.65 -31.94
N GLY A 192 -28.98 -1.31 -32.05
CA GLY A 192 -30.16 -0.53 -31.68
C GLY A 192 -30.48 -0.59 -30.18
N LEU A 193 -29.45 -0.75 -29.33
CA LEU A 193 -29.57 -0.87 -27.89
C LEU A 193 -29.40 0.48 -27.20
N GLU A 194 -30.25 0.76 -26.21
CA GLU A 194 -30.02 1.85 -25.27
C GLU A 194 -28.91 1.47 -24.28
N LEU A 195 -28.17 2.47 -23.79
CA LEU A 195 -27.15 2.24 -22.76
C LEU A 195 -27.78 1.62 -21.49
N PRO A 196 -27.08 0.70 -20.81
CA PRO A 196 -27.63 -0.12 -19.73
C PRO A 196 -27.65 0.64 -18.39
N THR A 197 -28.46 1.70 -18.33
CA THR A 197 -28.56 2.58 -17.13
C THR A 197 -29.48 2.03 -16.05
N ASN A 198 -30.08 0.86 -16.26
CA ASN A 198 -30.91 0.14 -15.30
C ASN A 198 -30.94 -1.35 -15.66
N TRP A 199 -31.51 -2.16 -14.77
CA TRP A 199 -31.55 -3.62 -14.91
C TRP A 199 -32.27 -4.10 -16.17
N ASP A 200 -33.41 -3.49 -16.51
CA ASP A 200 -34.20 -3.88 -17.69
C ASP A 200 -33.43 -3.63 -18.99
N LYS A 201 -32.74 -2.50 -19.09
CA LYS A 201 -31.89 -2.18 -20.24
C LYS A 201 -30.68 -3.10 -20.32
N LEU A 202 -30.06 -3.41 -19.18
CA LEU A 202 -28.94 -4.36 -19.11
C LEU A 202 -29.37 -5.75 -19.59
N THR A 203 -30.44 -6.31 -19.04
CA THR A 203 -30.92 -7.66 -19.42
C THR A 203 -31.43 -7.71 -20.86
N THR A 204 -31.99 -6.61 -21.38
CA THR A 204 -32.37 -6.47 -22.79
C THR A 204 -31.15 -6.50 -23.70
N ALA A 205 -30.08 -5.78 -23.34
CA ALA A 205 -28.82 -5.80 -24.06
C ALA A 205 -28.19 -7.21 -24.04
N VAL A 206 -28.14 -7.85 -22.88
CA VAL A 206 -27.63 -9.23 -22.73
C VAL A 206 -28.35 -10.20 -23.65
N LYS A 207 -29.69 -10.23 -23.61
CA LYS A 207 -30.50 -11.12 -24.47
C LYS A 207 -30.23 -10.87 -25.96
N THR A 208 -30.16 -9.60 -26.36
CA THR A 208 -29.99 -9.20 -27.76
C THR A 208 -28.61 -9.57 -28.29
N LEU A 209 -27.55 -9.30 -27.52
CA LEU A 209 -26.18 -9.58 -27.91
C LEU A 209 -25.90 -11.10 -27.90
N SER A 210 -26.34 -11.80 -26.85
CA SER A 210 -26.22 -13.26 -26.72
C SER A 210 -26.90 -13.99 -27.88
N ALA A 211 -28.11 -13.56 -28.28
CA ALA A 211 -28.82 -14.15 -29.43
C ALA A 211 -28.08 -13.98 -30.78
N LYS A 212 -27.16 -13.01 -30.87
CA LYS A 212 -26.30 -12.77 -32.04
C LYS A 212 -24.89 -13.37 -31.87
N GLY A 213 -24.65 -14.05 -30.75
CA GLY A 213 -23.36 -14.59 -30.37
C GLY A 213 -22.35 -13.55 -29.87
N ILE A 214 -22.70 -12.28 -29.75
CA ILE A 214 -21.77 -11.29 -29.20
C ILE A 214 -21.70 -11.52 -27.68
N ILE A 215 -20.50 -11.68 -27.12
CA ILE A 215 -20.29 -11.81 -25.67
C ILE A 215 -20.82 -10.54 -24.98
N PRO A 216 -21.90 -10.62 -24.17
CA PRO A 216 -22.50 -9.41 -23.61
C PRO A 216 -21.68 -8.75 -22.50
N LEU A 217 -21.09 -9.55 -21.61
CA LEU A 217 -20.24 -9.09 -20.50
C LEU A 217 -18.90 -9.82 -20.55
N SER A 218 -17.83 -9.04 -20.75
CA SER A 218 -16.45 -9.50 -20.63
C SER A 218 -15.95 -9.20 -19.22
N VAL A 219 -15.64 -10.24 -18.43
CA VAL A 219 -15.27 -10.13 -17.02
C VAL A 219 -14.17 -11.14 -16.70
N PRO A 220 -13.13 -10.76 -15.94
CA PRO A 220 -12.09 -11.68 -15.48
C PRO A 220 -12.60 -12.51 -14.30
N PHE A 221 -12.90 -13.79 -14.52
CA PHE A 221 -13.41 -14.65 -13.43
C PHE A 221 -12.30 -15.18 -12.51
N ASP A 222 -11.04 -15.13 -12.94
CA ASP A 222 -9.89 -15.27 -12.04
C ASP A 222 -9.80 -14.12 -11.01
N GLN A 223 -10.43 -12.98 -11.32
CA GLN A 223 -10.65 -11.83 -10.44
C GLN A 223 -12.15 -11.60 -10.20
N SER A 224 -12.90 -12.68 -9.92
CA SER A 224 -14.36 -12.65 -9.76
C SER A 224 -14.88 -11.70 -8.67
N HIS A 225 -14.02 -11.27 -7.75
CA HIS A 225 -14.39 -10.35 -6.67
C HIS A 225 -14.98 -9.05 -7.23
N TYR A 226 -14.46 -8.49 -8.34
CA TYR A 226 -15.04 -7.28 -8.95
C TYR A 226 -16.50 -7.44 -9.37
N LEU A 227 -16.87 -8.58 -9.96
CA LEU A 227 -18.26 -8.84 -10.36
C LEU A 227 -19.17 -9.02 -9.14
N ILE A 228 -18.69 -9.76 -8.14
CA ILE A 228 -19.42 -10.04 -6.91
C ILE A 228 -19.65 -8.74 -6.13
N GLU A 229 -18.61 -7.92 -5.98
CA GLU A 229 -18.66 -6.63 -5.29
C GLU A 229 -19.62 -5.67 -5.98
N HIS A 230 -19.57 -5.56 -7.32
CA HIS A 230 -20.54 -4.75 -8.07
C HIS A 230 -21.98 -5.22 -7.86
N ALA A 231 -22.23 -6.52 -7.89
CA ALA A 231 -23.56 -7.07 -7.69
C ALA A 231 -24.08 -6.78 -6.26
N ILE A 232 -23.23 -6.95 -5.24
CA ILE A 232 -23.58 -6.66 -3.85
C ILE A 232 -23.78 -5.17 -3.64
N LEU A 233 -22.89 -4.31 -4.12
CA LEU A 233 -23.05 -2.86 -4.04
C LEU A 233 -24.34 -2.39 -4.70
N SER A 234 -24.72 -2.97 -5.85
CA SER A 234 -25.98 -2.65 -6.52
C SER A 234 -27.21 -3.07 -5.71
N ALA A 235 -27.14 -4.17 -4.97
CA ALA A 235 -28.30 -4.75 -4.27
C ALA A 235 -28.44 -4.27 -2.81
N ALA A 236 -27.31 -4.10 -2.13
CA ALA A 236 -27.21 -3.86 -0.69
C ALA A 236 -26.65 -2.46 -0.35
N GLY A 237 -26.09 -1.75 -1.33
CA GLY A 237 -25.42 -0.47 -1.13
C GLY A 237 -24.09 -0.60 -0.35
N PRO A 238 -23.40 0.54 -0.12
CA PRO A 238 -22.09 0.54 0.55
C PRO A 238 -22.12 -0.02 1.97
N GLU A 239 -23.17 0.28 2.75
CA GLU A 239 -23.32 -0.24 4.12
C GLU A 239 -23.49 -1.77 4.13
N GLY A 240 -24.33 -2.30 3.23
CA GLY A 240 -24.56 -3.74 3.12
C GLY A 240 -23.34 -4.51 2.58
N GLN A 241 -22.52 -3.89 1.73
CA GLN A 241 -21.22 -4.41 1.32
C GLN A 241 -20.25 -4.46 2.52
N ASN A 242 -20.09 -3.33 3.24
CA ASN A 242 -19.11 -3.18 4.31
C ASN A 242 -19.39 -4.05 5.54
N LYS A 243 -20.65 -4.42 5.80
CA LYS A 243 -21.00 -5.37 6.86
C LYS A 243 -20.32 -6.73 6.66
N GLY A 244 -20.05 -7.11 5.41
CA GLY A 244 -19.42 -8.37 5.07
C GLY A 244 -20.18 -9.57 5.63
N LEU A 245 -19.42 -10.61 6.00
CA LEU A 245 -19.96 -11.88 6.49
C LEU A 245 -19.84 -12.09 8.01
N LEU A 246 -19.09 -11.22 8.71
CA LEU A 246 -18.68 -11.43 10.10
C LEU A 246 -19.87 -11.37 11.08
N ASP A 247 -20.82 -10.48 10.84
CA ASP A 247 -22.01 -10.27 11.68
C ASP A 247 -23.30 -10.83 11.04
N GLY A 248 -23.12 -11.85 10.19
CA GLY A 248 -24.19 -12.47 9.39
C GLY A 248 -24.43 -11.78 8.04
N ILE A 249 -24.95 -12.56 7.09
CA ILE A 249 -25.14 -12.15 5.70
C ILE A 249 -26.30 -11.14 5.60
N ASP A 250 -26.06 -9.98 4.98
CA ASP A 250 -27.15 -9.07 4.61
C ASP A 250 -28.06 -9.79 3.60
N PRO A 251 -29.38 -9.89 3.83
CA PRO A 251 -30.29 -10.59 2.92
C PRO A 251 -30.26 -10.06 1.47
N ASN A 252 -29.82 -8.83 1.25
CA ASN A 252 -29.67 -8.28 -0.10
C ASN A 252 -28.50 -8.90 -0.87
N TRP A 253 -27.55 -9.59 -0.22
CA TRP A 253 -26.54 -10.38 -0.93
C TRP A 253 -27.18 -11.53 -1.71
N GLU A 254 -28.28 -12.12 -1.21
CA GLU A 254 -29.04 -13.12 -1.96
C GLU A 254 -29.56 -12.53 -3.28
N LYS A 255 -30.06 -11.28 -3.25
CA LYS A 255 -30.50 -10.57 -4.47
C LYS A 255 -29.34 -10.33 -5.43
N ALA A 256 -28.15 -9.99 -4.93
CA ALA A 256 -26.95 -9.83 -5.74
C ALA A 256 -26.58 -11.12 -6.48
N PHE A 257 -26.50 -12.24 -5.77
CA PHE A 257 -26.20 -13.54 -6.37
C PHE A 257 -27.31 -14.02 -7.31
N ALA A 258 -28.58 -13.74 -7.00
CA ALA A 258 -29.69 -14.02 -7.89
C ALA A 258 -29.59 -13.22 -9.19
N ALA A 259 -29.20 -11.95 -9.12
CA ALA A 259 -28.97 -11.09 -10.28
C ALA A 259 -27.80 -11.59 -11.15
N MET A 260 -26.69 -12.03 -10.53
CA MET A 260 -25.58 -12.68 -11.26
C MET A 260 -26.02 -13.97 -11.94
N LYS A 261 -26.82 -14.79 -11.26
CA LYS A 261 -27.40 -16.01 -11.82
C LYS A 261 -28.33 -15.70 -13.00
N GLU A 262 -29.15 -14.67 -12.91
CA GLU A 262 -30.01 -14.24 -14.02
C GLU A 262 -29.16 -13.86 -15.23
N LEU A 263 -28.10 -13.06 -15.06
CA LEU A 263 -27.19 -12.72 -16.16
C LEU A 263 -26.56 -13.97 -16.79
N TYR A 264 -26.13 -14.94 -15.97
CA TYR A 264 -25.61 -16.21 -16.47
C TYR A 264 -26.67 -17.00 -17.27
N ASP A 265 -27.89 -17.13 -16.75
CA ASP A 265 -28.97 -17.87 -17.40
C ASP A 265 -29.42 -17.18 -18.72
N LEU A 266 -29.24 -15.87 -18.83
CA LEU A 266 -29.47 -15.09 -20.05
C LEU A 266 -28.30 -15.16 -21.07
N GLY A 267 -27.21 -15.85 -20.72
CA GLY A 267 -26.03 -15.98 -21.57
C GLY A 267 -25.18 -14.72 -21.62
N ALA A 268 -25.06 -13.99 -20.50
CA ALA A 268 -24.20 -12.80 -20.41
C ALA A 268 -22.71 -13.10 -20.51
N PHE A 269 -22.30 -14.33 -20.20
CA PHE A 269 -20.92 -14.76 -20.16
C PHE A 269 -20.70 -15.90 -21.16
N PRO A 270 -19.49 -16.06 -21.72
CA PRO A 270 -19.17 -17.19 -22.58
C PRO A 270 -19.11 -18.50 -21.78
N LYS A 271 -19.16 -19.65 -22.46
CA LYS A 271 -19.24 -20.97 -21.79
C LYS A 271 -17.98 -21.30 -20.98
N ASP A 272 -16.85 -20.75 -21.38
CA ASP A 272 -15.54 -20.88 -20.75
C ASP A 272 -15.23 -19.69 -19.84
N ALA A 273 -16.24 -18.95 -19.37
CA ALA A 273 -16.05 -17.77 -18.53
C ALA A 273 -15.09 -17.99 -17.34
N ALA A 274 -15.11 -19.19 -16.75
CA ALA A 274 -14.24 -19.54 -15.62
C ALA A 274 -12.73 -19.54 -15.93
N THR A 275 -12.32 -19.52 -17.21
CA THR A 275 -10.91 -19.47 -17.63
C THR A 275 -10.50 -18.09 -18.14
N ILE A 276 -11.39 -17.09 -18.09
CA ILE A 276 -11.10 -15.74 -18.58
C ILE A 276 -10.28 -15.00 -17.54
N ASP A 277 -9.08 -14.60 -17.96
CA ASP A 277 -8.21 -13.69 -17.22
C ASP A 277 -8.43 -12.21 -17.61
N LEU A 278 -7.73 -11.32 -16.91
CA LEU A 278 -7.79 -9.88 -17.16
C LEU A 278 -7.33 -9.49 -18.58
N SER A 279 -6.35 -10.20 -19.15
CA SER A 279 -5.85 -9.93 -20.50
C SER A 279 -6.87 -10.33 -21.57
N MET A 280 -7.45 -11.52 -21.44
CA MET A 280 -8.53 -12.01 -22.29
C MET A 280 -9.74 -11.06 -22.26
N THR A 281 -10.09 -10.57 -21.07
CA THR A 281 -11.19 -9.61 -20.89
C THR A 281 -11.01 -8.36 -21.75
N GLY A 282 -9.79 -7.78 -21.75
CA GLY A 282 -9.44 -6.62 -22.55
C GLY A 282 -9.51 -6.87 -24.06
N ASN A 283 -9.09 -8.07 -24.49
CA ASN A 283 -9.17 -8.47 -25.90
C ASN A 283 -10.62 -8.60 -26.35
N TYR A 284 -11.47 -9.29 -25.59
CA TYR A 284 -12.90 -9.42 -25.91
C TYR A 284 -13.61 -8.06 -25.97
N TYR A 285 -13.29 -7.15 -25.05
CA TYR A 285 -13.85 -5.80 -25.07
C TYR A 285 -13.44 -5.00 -26.31
N SER A 286 -12.18 -5.12 -26.72
CA SER A 286 -11.59 -4.36 -27.84
C SER A 286 -12.04 -4.88 -29.21
N GLU A 287 -12.14 -6.21 -29.34
CA GLU A 287 -12.38 -6.87 -30.63
C GLU A 287 -13.88 -7.10 -30.91
N GLY A 288 -14.74 -7.07 -29.88
CA GLY A 288 -16.18 -7.28 -30.05
C GLY A 288 -16.50 -8.63 -30.70
N LEU A 289 -15.71 -9.66 -30.37
CA LEU A 289 -15.74 -10.93 -31.09
C LEU A 289 -17.11 -11.64 -31.00
N PRO A 290 -17.56 -12.30 -32.08
CA PRO A 290 -18.57 -13.35 -31.99
C PRO A 290 -18.03 -14.56 -31.18
N PRO A 291 -18.91 -15.44 -30.70
CA PRO A 291 -18.61 -16.41 -29.65
C PRO A 291 -17.84 -17.63 -30.17
#